data_AF-A0AA44UNR8-F1
#
_entry.id   AF-A0AA44UNR8-F1
#
_cell.length_a   1.000
_cell.length_b   1.000
_cell.length_c   1.000
_cell.angle_alpha   90.00
_cell.angle_beta   90.00
_cell.angle_gamma   90.00
#
_symmetry.space_group_name_H-M   'P 1'
#
loop_
_entity.id
_entity.type
_entity.pdbx_description
1 polymer ?
#
loop_
_entity_poly.entity_id
_entity_poly.type
_entity_poly.pdbx_seq_one_letter_code
_entity_poly.pdbx_strand_id
1 'polypeptide(L)'
;MAAEESTEQTPEERRALFRVVRGTPDDRELAALAAVVAAAASAGGPPAPPRTPDLWSHPAAQLRAPLHAGPGAWRASGLPR
;
A
#
# COMPACT_ATOMS: atom_id res chain seq x y z
N MET A 1 -23.60 5.53 21.85
CA MET A 1 -22.52 6.01 22.72
C MET A 1 -21.75 4.79 23.19
N ALA A 2 -20.88 4.25 22.32
CA ALA A 2 -19.97 3.17 22.67
C ALA A 2 -18.61 3.83 22.88
N ALA A 3 -18.06 3.68 24.07
CA ALA A 3 -16.74 4.18 24.40
C ALA A 3 -15.71 3.44 23.53
N GLU A 4 -14.97 4.20 22.73
CA GLU A 4 -13.75 3.72 22.09
C GLU A 4 -12.73 3.49 23.21
N GLU A 5 -12.61 2.25 23.69
CA GLU A 5 -11.50 1.81 24.52
C GLU A 5 -10.22 1.87 23.67
N SER A 6 -9.56 3.02 23.69
CA SER A 6 -8.20 3.18 23.17
C SER A 6 -7.27 2.32 24.03
N THR A 7 -7.00 1.09 23.57
CA THR A 7 -6.01 0.22 24.19
C THR A 7 -4.63 0.85 23.98
N GLU A 8 -4.02 1.34 25.06
CA GLU A 8 -2.70 1.96 25.01
C GLU A 8 -1.63 0.91 24.67
N GLN A 9 -1.16 0.91 23.42
CA GLN A 9 -0.13 0.00 22.96
C GLN A 9 1.22 0.35 23.58
N THR A 10 1.89 -0.66 24.14
CA THR A 10 3.21 -0.56 24.74
C THR A 10 4.30 -0.22 23.69
N PRO A 11 5.43 0.40 24.09
CA PRO A 11 6.51 0.73 23.16
C PRO A 11 7.07 -0.48 22.39
N GLU A 12 7.05 -1.67 22.99
CA GLU A 12 7.46 -2.92 22.34
C GLU A 12 6.47 -3.36 21.27
N GLU A 13 5.16 -3.29 21.55
CA GLU A 13 4.13 -3.60 20.57
C GLU A 13 4.17 -2.66 19.36
N ARG A 14 4.54 -1.39 19.57
CA ARG A 14 4.73 -0.41 18.48
C ARG A 14 5.94 -0.73 17.61
N ARG A 15 6.95 -1.42 18.16
CA ARG A 15 8.17 -1.83 17.44
C ARG A 15 8.04 -3.20 16.78
N ALA A 16 7.03 -3.99 17.16
CA ALA A 16 6.81 -5.32 16.61
C ALA A 16 6.47 -5.24 15.11
N LEU A 17 7.16 -6.03 14.28
CA LEU A 17 6.91 -6.10 12.84
C LEU A 17 5.59 -6.79 12.49
N PHE A 18 5.14 -7.72 13.34
CA PHE A 18 3.85 -8.40 13.22
C PHE A 18 3.39 -8.95 14.57
N ARG A 19 2.12 -9.36 14.66
CA ARG A 19 1.48 -9.93 15.86
C ARG A 19 0.68 -11.18 15.49
N VAL A 20 0.82 -12.24 16.29
CA VAL A 20 -0.05 -13.42 16.21
C VAL A 20 -1.38 -13.09 16.89
N VAL A 21 -2.46 -12.97 16.11
CA VAL A 21 -3.80 -12.64 16.64
C VAL A 21 -4.52 -13.88 17.18
N ARG A 22 -4.20 -15.07 16.65
CA ARG A 22 -4.84 -16.33 17.02
C ARG A 22 -3.87 -17.50 16.86
N GLY A 23 -4.02 -18.51 17.71
CA GLY A 23 -3.22 -19.74 17.71
C GLY A 23 -2.02 -19.67 18.65
N THR A 24 -1.35 -20.80 18.85
CA THR A 24 -0.16 -20.94 19.69
C THR A 24 0.93 -21.61 18.86
N PRO A 25 1.57 -20.87 17.93
CA PRO A 25 2.60 -21.45 17.08
C PRO A 25 3.80 -21.87 17.92
N ASP A 26 4.47 -22.94 17.51
CA ASP A 26 5.75 -23.31 18.09
C ASP A 26 6.91 -22.47 17.52
N ASP A 27 8.08 -22.55 18.16
CA ASP A 27 9.26 -21.77 17.78
C ASP A 27 9.71 -22.05 16.33
N ARG A 28 9.51 -23.27 15.82
CA ARG A 28 9.88 -23.65 14.46
C ARG A 28 8.94 -23.03 13.44
N GLU A 29 7.65 -23.02 13.74
CA GLU A 29 6.64 -22.36 12.90
C GLU A 29 6.87 -20.85 12.83
N LEU A 30 7.18 -20.21 13.97
CA LEU A 30 7.53 -18.80 14.00
C LEU A 30 8.81 -18.49 13.21
N ALA A 31 9.84 -19.33 13.35
CA ALA A 31 11.09 -19.18 12.59
C ALA A 31 10.87 -19.36 11.08
N ALA A 32 10.06 -20.34 10.67
CA ALA A 32 9.71 -20.56 9.28
C ALA A 32 8.96 -19.36 8.68
N LEU A 33 7.98 -18.82 9.40
CA LEU A 33 7.25 -17.62 8.98
C LEU A 33 8.19 -16.43 8.83
N ALA A 34 9.04 -16.17 9.82
CA ALA A 34 10.01 -15.07 9.79
C ALA A 34 10.97 -15.21 8.60
N ALA A 35 11.46 -16.42 8.31
CA ALA A 35 12.33 -16.69 7.17
C ALA A 35 11.64 -16.39 5.83
N VAL A 36 10.37 -16.79 5.67
CA VAL A 36 9.58 -16.49 4.46
C VAL A 36 9.39 -14.99 4.28
N VAL A 37 9.04 -14.26 5.35
CA VAL A 37 8.86 -12.80 5.30
C VAL A 37 10.18 -12.10 4.95
N ALA A 38 11.29 -12.51 5.56
CA ALA A 38 12.62 -11.97 5.27
C ALA A 38 13.04 -12.24 3.81
N ALA A 39 12.76 -13.45 3.29
CA ALA A 39 13.02 -13.80 1.91
C ALA A 39 12.18 -12.96 0.93
N ALA A 40 10.89 -12.77 1.22
CA ALA A 40 10.00 -11.94 0.43
C ALA A 40 10.44 -10.47 0.41
N ALA A 41 10.88 -9.93 1.55
CA ALA A 41 11.39 -8.56 1.64
C ALA A 41 12.73 -8.37 0.90
N SER A 42 13.55 -9.42 0.85
CA SER A 42 14.86 -9.40 0.19
C SER A 42 14.78 -9.70 -1.31
N ALA A 43 13.67 -10.26 -1.78
CA ALA A 43 13.41 -10.47 -3.19
C ALA A 43 13.27 -9.09 -3.86
N GLY A 44 14.36 -8.61 -4.45
CA GLY A 44 14.36 -7.38 -5.24
C GLY A 44 13.23 -7.43 -6.26
N GLY A 45 12.34 -6.45 -6.19
CA GLY A 45 11.21 -6.35 -7.12
C GLY A 45 11.70 -6.22 -8.58
N PRO A 46 10.83 -6.53 -9.56
CA PRO A 46 11.15 -6.26 -10.95
C PRO A 46 11.55 -4.78 -11.12
N PRO A 47 12.40 -4.46 -12.12
CA PRO A 47 12.79 -3.08 -12.38
C PRO A 47 11.55 -2.19 -12.45
N ALA A 48 11.64 -1.01 -11.83
CA ALA A 48 10.52 -0.09 -11.80
C ALA A 48 10.02 0.14 -13.23
N PRO A 49 8.70 0.00 -13.48
CA PRO A 49 8.16 0.25 -14.80
C PRO A 49 8.48 1.69 -15.22
N PRO A 50 8.56 1.98 -16.54
CA PRO A 50 8.75 3.35 -17.00
C PRO A 50 7.66 4.22 -16.38
N ARG A 51 8.08 5.40 -15.87
CA ARG A 51 7.17 6.32 -15.19
C ARG A 51 6.11 6.78 -16.20
N THR A 52 4.89 6.30 -16.03
CA THR A 52 3.75 6.83 -16.76
C THR A 52 3.41 8.22 -16.22
N PRO A 53 2.97 9.16 -17.05
CA PRO A 53 2.43 10.42 -16.56
C PRO A 53 1.29 10.15 -15.58
N ASP A 54 1.39 10.71 -14.38
CA ASP A 54 0.27 10.70 -13.45
C ASP A 54 -0.78 11.68 -13.96
N LEU A 55 -1.88 11.14 -14.48
CA LEU A 55 -2.98 11.93 -15.01
C LEU A 55 -3.85 12.54 -13.89
N TRP A 56 -3.81 11.97 -12.68
CA TRP A 56 -4.57 12.44 -11.53
C TRP A 56 -3.96 13.71 -10.94
N SER A 57 -2.64 13.73 -10.78
CA SER A 57 -1.90 14.88 -10.27
C SER A 57 -1.48 15.87 -11.36
N HIS A 58 -1.90 15.67 -12.61
CA HIS A 58 -1.41 16.47 -13.72
C HIS A 58 -1.96 17.91 -13.62
N PRO A 59 -1.12 18.97 -13.66
CA PRO A 59 -1.60 20.36 -13.53
C PRO A 59 -2.65 20.76 -14.58
N ALA A 60 -2.60 20.14 -15.77
CA ALA A 60 -3.61 20.34 -16.80
C ALA A 60 -5.04 19.96 -16.37
N ALA A 61 -5.22 19.10 -15.36
CA ALA A 61 -6.53 18.77 -14.81
C ALA A 61 -7.20 19.96 -14.10
N GLN A 62 -6.38 20.90 -13.58
CA GLN A 62 -6.85 22.13 -12.93
C GLN A 62 -7.34 23.18 -13.95
N LEU A 63 -6.98 23.01 -15.23
CA LEU A 63 -7.41 23.88 -16.32
C LEU A 63 -8.69 23.32 -16.93
N ARG A 64 -9.69 24.18 -17.17
CA ARG A 64 -10.85 23.80 -18.00
C ARG A 64 -10.46 23.76 -19.47
N ALA A 65 -9.88 22.65 -19.90
CA ALA A 65 -9.62 22.34 -21.29
C ALA A 65 -10.75 21.49 -21.91
N PRO A 66 -11.05 21.65 -23.21
CA PRO A 66 -11.94 20.73 -23.93
C PRO A 66 -11.36 19.31 -23.93
N LEU A 67 -12.23 18.30 -23.91
CA LEU A 67 -11.82 16.91 -24.13
C LEU A 67 -11.41 16.71 -25.59
N HIS A 68 -10.30 16.03 -25.83
CA HIS A 68 -9.81 15.69 -27.16
C HIS A 68 -9.87 14.18 -27.37
N ALA A 69 -10.28 13.73 -28.55
CA ALA A 69 -10.25 12.32 -28.91
C ALA A 69 -8.80 11.87 -29.13
N GLY A 70 -8.42 10.73 -28.54
CA GLY A 70 -7.08 10.18 -28.69
C GLY A 70 -6.81 8.99 -27.77
N PRO A 71 -5.67 8.31 -27.94
CA PRO A 71 -5.27 7.20 -27.08
C PRO A 71 -5.28 7.61 -25.60
N GLY A 72 -6.00 6.85 -24.76
CA GLY A 72 -6.09 7.12 -23.32
C GLY A 72 -7.08 8.22 -22.90
N ALA A 73 -7.64 9.00 -23.84
CA ALA A 73 -8.52 10.12 -23.52
C ALA A 73 -9.82 9.70 -22.79
N TRP A 74 -10.38 8.53 -23.15
CA TRP A 74 -11.57 7.99 -22.47
C TRP A 74 -11.30 7.61 -21.01
N ARG A 75 -10.10 7.09 -20.70
CA ARG A 75 -9.74 6.80 -19.30
C ARG A 75 -9.50 8.10 -18.52
N ALA A 76 -8.91 9.11 -19.15
CA ALA A 76 -8.64 10.39 -18.51
C ALA A 76 -9.91 11.21 -18.21
N SER A 77 -10.99 11.06 -19.00
CA SER A 77 -12.21 11.85 -18.81
C SER A 77 -12.96 11.56 -17.50
N GLY A 78 -12.68 10.43 -16.83
CA GLY A 78 -13.31 10.04 -15.57
C GLY A 78 -12.52 10.43 -14.31
N LEU A 79 -11.37 11.09 -14.46
CA LEU A 79 -10.55 11.49 -13.30
C LEU A 79 -11.10 12.79 -12.70
N PRO A 80 -11.00 12.99 -11.37
CA PRO A 80 -11.37 14.24 -10.72
C PRO A 80 -10.55 15.43 -11.21
N ARG A 81 -11.16 16.61 -11.17
CA ARG A 81 -10.53 17.90 -11.50
C ARG A 81 -10.35 18.74 -10.25
#